data_AF-E6W9F3-F1
#
_entry.id   AF-E6W9F3-F1
#
_cell.length_a   1.000
_cell.length_b   1.000
_cell.length_c   1.000
_cell.angle_alpha   90.00
_cell.angle_beta   90.00
_cell.angle_gamma   90.00
#
_symmetry.space_group_name_H-M   'P 1'
#
loop_
_entity.id
_entity.type
_entity.pdbx_description
1 polymer ?
#
loop_
_entity_poly.entity_id
_entity_poly.type
_entity_poly.pdbx_seq_one_letter_code
_entity_poly.pdbx_strand_id
1 'polypeptide(L)'
;MASQNASARAAARDQLRGLLSRHYRLEQYDLFFAPSLHIARVLLSQLFLRQEQARNQTRYASQYPVSELSILPAVPVMAGNISLIEHVDVFRGRVRALPECQSQGVTDASESFATLLHRRLINEARLFVTRLDHHAQLGTDLVLIALRTHDFSTLVRSELRLFEQGLALGDAPEQALAQMAAAQWRPYNIASVDTITLEAPFSLQSLQQPGLSFALLPMMPGKLPDTPPPDLHLWPEQGRALLRANVRGSANKSQNMTAKLAKRLRELLNSGRNSENGEKSRVGLVSVAKGSKVGH
;
A
#
# COMPACT_ATOMS: atom_id res chain seq x y z
N MET A 1 1.65 20.70 -30.95
CA MET A 1 1.22 19.40 -30.38
C MET A 1 1.54 19.26 -28.88
N ALA A 2 2.68 19.72 -28.37
CA ALA A 2 3.02 19.59 -26.93
C ALA A 2 2.06 20.32 -25.96
N SER A 3 1.54 21.51 -26.31
CA SER A 3 0.60 22.26 -25.47
C SER A 3 -0.79 21.62 -25.37
N GLN A 4 -1.28 21.02 -26.47
CA GLN A 4 -2.55 20.28 -26.50
C GLN A 4 -2.47 19.01 -25.64
N ASN A 5 -1.35 18.28 -25.69
CA ASN A 5 -1.14 17.10 -24.86
C ASN A 5 -1.00 17.45 -23.36
N ALA A 6 -0.39 18.59 -23.03
CA ALA A 6 -0.30 19.07 -21.65
C ALA A 6 -1.69 19.45 -21.08
N SER A 7 -2.53 20.11 -21.89
CA SER A 7 -3.91 20.45 -21.51
C SER A 7 -4.79 19.20 -21.34
N ALA A 8 -4.68 18.22 -22.24
CA ALA A 8 -5.41 16.96 -22.14
C ALA A 8 -5.03 16.15 -20.88
N ARG A 9 -3.73 16.07 -20.56
CA ARG A 9 -3.23 15.41 -19.35
C ARG A 9 -3.67 16.10 -18.07
N ALA A 10 -3.71 17.43 -18.05
CA ALA A 10 -4.25 18.18 -16.92
C ALA A 10 -5.76 17.91 -16.73
N ALA A 11 -6.53 17.89 -17.82
CA ALA A 11 -7.94 17.55 -17.78
C ALA A 11 -8.20 16.13 -17.26
N ALA A 12 -7.40 15.15 -17.69
CA ALA A 12 -7.48 13.77 -17.20
C ALA A 12 -7.25 13.68 -15.67
N ARG A 13 -6.28 14.44 -15.14
CA ARG A 13 -6.02 14.51 -13.68
C ARG A 13 -7.19 15.12 -12.93
N ASP A 14 -7.77 16.21 -13.45
CA ASP A 14 -8.91 16.87 -12.82
C ASP A 14 -10.17 16.00 -12.85
N GLN A 15 -10.41 15.29 -13.95
CA GLN A 15 -11.49 14.31 -14.04
C GLN A 15 -11.29 13.16 -13.05
N LEU A 16 -10.08 12.60 -12.98
CA LEU A 16 -9.76 11.52 -12.05
C LEU A 16 -9.95 11.96 -10.60
N ARG A 17 -9.48 13.16 -10.27
CA ARG A 17 -9.69 13.79 -8.95
C ARG A 17 -11.17 13.91 -8.61
N GLY A 18 -11.98 14.39 -9.54
CA GLY A 18 -13.43 14.52 -9.35
C GLY A 18 -14.10 13.17 -9.11
N LEU A 19 -13.74 12.14 -9.88
CA LEU A 19 -14.29 10.80 -9.70
C LEU A 19 -13.84 10.15 -8.39
N LEU A 20 -12.55 10.23 -8.04
CA LEU A 20 -12.05 9.71 -6.77
C LEU A 20 -12.70 10.40 -5.58
N SER A 21 -12.86 11.73 -5.63
CA SER A 21 -13.53 12.48 -4.58
C SER A 21 -14.98 12.01 -4.37
N ARG A 22 -15.72 11.79 -5.47
CA ARG A 22 -17.10 11.28 -5.43
C ARG A 22 -17.20 9.85 -4.91
N HIS A 23 -16.39 8.93 -5.43
CA HIS A 23 -16.46 7.51 -5.06
C HIS A 23 -16.02 7.26 -3.62
N TYR A 24 -14.99 7.98 -3.16
CA TYR A 24 -14.38 7.78 -1.85
C TYR A 24 -14.79 8.82 -0.80
N ARG A 25 -15.71 9.75 -1.13
CA ARG A 25 -16.20 10.82 -0.24
C ARG A 25 -15.06 11.69 0.32
N LEU A 26 -14.16 12.11 -0.56
CA LEU A 26 -12.98 12.92 -0.21
C LEU A 26 -13.22 14.42 -0.45
N GLU A 27 -14.46 14.90 -0.29
CA GLU A 27 -14.83 16.30 -0.55
C GLU A 27 -14.11 17.29 0.38
N GLN A 28 -13.71 16.82 1.57
CA GLN A 28 -12.97 17.60 2.56
C GLN A 28 -11.44 17.59 2.32
N TYR A 29 -10.98 16.91 1.28
CA TYR A 29 -9.57 16.75 0.97
C TYR A 29 -9.23 17.34 -0.38
N ASP A 30 -8.12 18.07 -0.41
CA ASP A 30 -7.41 18.40 -1.64
C ASP A 30 -6.53 17.21 -2.03
N LEU A 31 -6.72 16.74 -3.25
CA LEU A 31 -6.11 15.52 -3.77
C LEU A 31 -4.99 15.86 -4.75
N PHE A 32 -3.82 15.24 -4.56
CA PHE A 32 -2.66 15.41 -5.43
C PHE A 32 -2.12 14.05 -5.85
N PHE A 33 -1.59 13.96 -7.07
CA PHE A 33 -1.03 12.72 -7.58
C PHE A 33 0.50 12.75 -7.62
N ALA A 34 1.09 11.62 -7.26
CA ALA A 34 2.52 11.36 -7.39
C ALA A 34 2.73 9.99 -8.06
N PRO A 35 3.84 9.78 -8.78
CA PRO A 35 4.08 8.51 -9.47
C PRO A 35 4.51 7.37 -8.55
N SER A 36 5.03 7.67 -7.34
CA SER A 36 5.42 6.65 -6.37
C SER A 36 5.39 7.17 -4.93
N LEU A 37 5.35 6.25 -3.96
CA LEU A 37 5.41 6.57 -2.53
C LEU A 37 6.74 7.27 -2.19
N HIS A 38 7.82 6.88 -2.83
CA HIS A 38 9.12 7.49 -2.65
C HIS A 38 9.10 8.97 -3.07
N ILE A 39 8.55 9.26 -4.25
CA ILE A 39 8.45 10.64 -4.75
C ILE A 39 7.49 11.45 -3.87
N ALA A 40 6.36 10.88 -3.45
CA ALA A 40 5.47 11.53 -2.49
C ALA A 40 6.20 11.88 -1.18
N ARG A 41 7.03 10.97 -0.64
CA ARG A 41 7.84 11.21 0.56
C ARG A 41 8.82 12.37 0.36
N VAL A 42 9.52 12.41 -0.77
CA VAL A 42 10.47 13.49 -1.09
C VAL A 42 9.75 14.83 -1.20
N LEU A 43 8.62 14.88 -1.91
CA LEU A 43 7.82 16.09 -2.09
C LEU A 43 7.33 16.64 -0.75
N LEU A 44 6.76 15.77 0.10
CA LEU A 44 6.30 16.17 1.41
C LEU A 44 7.47 16.63 2.29
N SER A 45 8.60 15.92 2.28
CA SER A 45 9.80 16.33 3.03
C SER A 45 10.27 17.72 2.63
N GLN A 46 10.31 18.01 1.33
CA GLN A 46 10.69 19.34 0.82
C GLN A 46 9.68 20.42 1.20
N LEU A 47 8.38 20.12 1.13
CA LEU A 47 7.34 21.07 1.49
C LEU A 47 7.40 21.46 2.97
N PHE A 48 7.40 20.46 3.86
CA PHE A 48 7.44 20.73 5.30
C PHE A 48 8.76 21.36 5.73
N LEU A 49 9.87 21.03 5.05
CA LEU A 49 11.14 21.71 5.23
C LEU A 49 11.04 23.20 4.93
N ARG A 50 10.49 23.56 3.76
CA ARG A 50 10.29 24.97 3.38
C ARG A 50 9.37 25.70 4.34
N GLN A 51 8.31 25.04 4.79
CA GLN A 51 7.41 25.63 5.80
C GLN A 51 8.13 25.92 7.11
N GLU A 52 8.93 24.97 7.60
CA GLU A 52 9.65 25.16 8.85
C GLU A 52 10.74 26.23 8.72
N GLN A 53 11.42 26.30 7.57
CA GLN A 53 12.35 27.38 7.24
C GLN A 53 11.65 28.75 7.24
N ALA A 54 10.52 28.88 6.54
CA ALA A 54 9.75 30.12 6.49
C ALA A 54 9.24 30.53 7.89
N ARG A 55 8.79 29.55 8.69
CA ARG A 55 8.34 29.77 10.08
C ARG A 55 9.48 30.27 10.97
N ASN A 56 10.64 29.65 10.87
CA ASN A 56 11.83 30.05 11.61
C ASN A 56 12.30 31.45 11.19
N GLN A 57 12.40 31.72 9.88
CA GLN A 57 12.73 33.06 9.37
C GLN A 57 11.77 34.14 9.89
N THR A 58 10.47 33.86 9.90
CA THR A 58 9.46 34.80 10.43
C THR A 58 9.64 35.06 11.92
N ARG A 59 9.90 34.01 12.72
CA ARG A 59 10.20 34.15 14.16
C ARG A 59 11.45 35.01 14.39
N TYR A 60 12.53 34.74 13.65
CA TYR A 60 13.78 35.49 13.79
C TYR A 60 13.63 36.94 13.32
N ALA A 61 12.96 37.20 12.19
CA ALA A 61 12.70 38.56 11.70
C ALA A 61 11.82 39.40 12.63
N SER A 62 10.94 38.76 13.42
CA SER A 62 10.12 39.45 14.42
C SER A 62 10.87 39.81 15.71
N GLN A 63 11.98 39.14 16.00
CA GLN A 63 12.73 39.28 17.25
C GLN A 63 14.05 40.03 17.09
N TYR A 64 14.64 40.05 15.89
CA TYR A 64 15.92 40.70 15.61
C TYR A 64 15.82 41.54 14.33
N PRO A 65 16.24 42.82 14.36
CA PRO A 65 16.32 43.62 13.15
C PRO A 65 17.30 43.01 12.14
N VAL A 66 16.97 43.13 10.85
CA VAL A 66 17.66 42.50 9.70
C VAL A 66 19.19 42.75 9.69
N SER A 67 19.64 43.82 10.33
CA SER A 67 21.04 44.22 10.51
C SER A 67 21.88 43.28 11.40
N GLU A 68 21.28 42.39 12.20
CA GLU A 68 21.98 41.47 13.10
C GLU A 68 22.04 40.01 12.57
N LEU A 69 21.52 39.77 11.36
CA LEU A 69 21.39 38.43 10.75
C LEU A 69 22.71 37.78 10.30
N SER A 70 23.86 38.46 10.42
CA SER A 70 25.16 37.91 10.02
C SER A 70 25.71 36.87 11.02
N ILE A 71 25.14 36.77 12.23
CA ILE A 71 25.61 35.88 13.30
C ILE A 71 24.44 35.15 13.96
N LEU A 72 23.62 34.45 13.17
CA LEU A 72 22.71 33.46 13.75
C LEU A 72 23.38 32.08 13.74
N PRO A 73 23.33 31.32 14.84
CA PRO A 73 23.82 29.95 14.85
C PRO A 73 23.01 29.20 13.80
N ALA A 74 23.71 28.58 12.84
CA ALA A 74 23.11 27.72 11.85
C ALA A 74 22.31 26.64 12.58
N VAL A 75 20.99 26.83 12.72
CA VAL A 75 20.10 25.78 13.18
C VAL A 75 20.36 24.63 12.20
N PRO A 76 20.84 23.47 12.66
CA PRO A 76 21.10 22.37 11.76
C PRO A 76 19.75 21.99 11.17
N VAL A 77 19.57 22.35 9.90
CA VAL A 77 18.43 21.96 9.09
C VAL A 77 18.64 20.49 8.75
N MET A 78 18.55 19.62 9.76
CA MET A 78 18.32 18.21 9.52
C MET A 78 16.84 18.10 9.18
N ALA A 79 16.54 18.39 7.91
CA ALA A 79 15.32 17.95 7.25
C ALA A 79 15.33 16.41 7.28
N GLY A 80 14.99 15.83 8.43
CA GLY A 80 14.82 14.39 8.54
C GLY A 80 13.80 13.98 7.48
N ASN A 81 14.18 13.03 6.61
CA ASN A 81 13.28 12.46 5.63
C ASN A 81 11.98 12.07 6.33
N ILE A 82 10.88 12.76 6.02
CA ILE A 82 9.59 12.51 6.67
C ILE A 82 9.31 11.02 6.60
N SER A 83 9.06 10.42 7.74
CA SER A 83 8.67 9.02 7.85
C SER A 83 7.25 8.86 7.31
N LEU A 84 7.10 7.95 6.37
CA LEU A 84 5.79 7.41 6.04
C LEU A 84 5.47 6.34 7.09
N ILE A 85 4.41 6.56 7.86
CA ILE A 85 4.00 5.69 8.94
C ILE A 85 2.79 4.88 8.47
N GLU A 86 2.96 3.57 8.33
CA GLU A 86 1.91 2.65 7.93
C GLU A 86 0.74 2.68 8.93
N HIS A 87 -0.46 2.97 8.44
CA HIS A 87 -1.70 2.86 9.24
C HIS A 87 -2.02 1.40 9.55
N VAL A 88 -1.79 0.49 8.60
CA VAL A 88 -1.86 -0.95 8.81
C VAL A 88 -0.46 -1.50 8.68
N ASP A 89 0.08 -1.95 9.81
CA ASP A 89 1.37 -2.62 9.87
C ASP A 89 1.16 -4.04 9.36
N VAL A 90 1.46 -4.28 8.08
CA VAL A 90 1.24 -5.58 7.43
C VAL A 90 2.12 -6.65 8.07
N PHE A 91 3.32 -6.28 8.48
CA PHE A 91 4.26 -7.20 9.11
C PHE A 91 3.76 -7.68 10.45
N ARG A 92 3.19 -6.79 11.28
CA ARG A 92 2.61 -7.16 12.59
C ARG A 92 1.14 -7.58 12.49
N GLY A 93 0.51 -7.36 11.36
CA GLY A 93 -0.91 -7.61 11.13
C GLY A 93 -1.81 -6.78 12.04
N ARG A 94 -1.44 -5.53 12.34
CA ARG A 94 -2.18 -4.67 13.28
C ARG A 94 -2.51 -3.32 12.67
N VAL A 95 -3.66 -2.76 13.07
CA VAL A 95 -4.03 -1.39 12.74
C VAL A 95 -3.48 -0.46 13.82
N ARG A 96 -2.70 0.54 13.43
CA ARG A 96 -2.21 1.60 14.33
C ARG A 96 -3.27 2.68 14.51
N ALA A 97 -3.25 3.38 15.63
CA ALA A 97 -4.15 4.49 15.83
C ALA A 97 -3.71 5.68 14.95
N LEU A 98 -4.66 6.27 14.20
CA LEU A 98 -4.36 7.39 13.30
C LEU A 98 -3.72 8.60 14.00
N PRO A 99 -4.07 8.97 15.26
CA PRO A 99 -3.37 10.05 15.97
C PRO A 99 -1.89 9.76 16.20
N GLU A 100 -1.51 8.50 16.45
CA GLU A 100 -0.11 8.09 16.64
C GLU A 100 0.67 8.12 15.32
N CYS A 101 0.04 7.70 14.23
CA CYS A 101 0.65 7.79 12.90
C CYS A 101 0.96 9.25 12.54
N GLN A 102 0.03 10.16 12.82
CA GLN A 102 0.13 11.58 12.50
C GLN A 102 1.11 12.35 13.38
N SER A 103 1.36 11.90 14.61
CA SER A 103 2.38 12.52 15.48
C SER A 103 3.81 12.10 15.10
N GLN A 104 3.97 10.92 14.49
CA GLN A 104 5.26 10.37 14.10
C GLN A 104 5.66 10.68 12.65
N GLY A 105 4.72 11.12 11.81
CA GLY A 105 4.99 11.44 10.41
C GLY A 105 3.73 11.51 9.55
N VAL A 106 3.89 11.23 8.27
CA VAL A 106 2.78 11.20 7.31
C VAL A 106 2.19 9.79 7.26
N THR A 107 0.86 9.69 7.33
CA THR A 107 0.19 8.38 7.35
C THR A 107 0.24 7.73 5.97
N ASP A 108 0.84 6.54 5.86
CA ASP A 108 0.68 5.65 4.70
C ASP A 108 -0.58 4.81 4.88
N ALA A 109 -1.57 5.09 4.04
CA ALA A 109 -2.87 4.49 4.02
C ALA A 109 -3.05 3.46 2.89
N SER A 110 -1.99 2.99 2.24
CA SER A 110 -2.06 2.06 1.10
C SER A 110 -2.88 0.79 1.40
N GLU A 111 -2.84 0.31 2.63
CA GLU A 111 -3.55 -0.91 3.08
C GLU A 111 -4.89 -0.62 3.79
N SER A 112 -5.24 0.65 3.98
CA SER A 112 -6.48 1.07 4.65
C SER A 112 -7.45 1.85 3.77
N PHE A 113 -6.92 2.49 2.72
CA PHE A 113 -7.71 3.19 1.72
C PHE A 113 -8.51 2.18 0.90
N ALA A 114 -9.75 2.56 0.53
CA ALA A 114 -10.64 1.69 -0.23
C ALA A 114 -10.94 0.32 0.43
N THR A 115 -10.71 0.16 1.73
CA THR A 115 -11.12 -1.03 2.51
C THR A 115 -12.21 -0.68 3.53
N LEU A 116 -12.56 -1.64 4.39
CA LEU A 116 -13.46 -1.41 5.53
C LEU A 116 -12.96 -0.31 6.50
N LEU A 117 -11.65 -0.03 6.50
CA LEU A 117 -11.03 1.01 7.32
C LEU A 117 -11.13 2.42 6.68
N HIS A 118 -11.58 2.52 5.43
CA HIS A 118 -11.63 3.78 4.68
C HIS A 118 -12.43 4.85 5.41
N ARG A 119 -13.61 4.49 5.97
CA ARG A 119 -14.45 5.45 6.70
C ARG A 119 -13.74 6.04 7.91
N ARG A 120 -12.92 5.25 8.60
CA ARG A 120 -12.15 5.72 9.75
C ARG A 120 -11.02 6.64 9.31
N LEU A 121 -10.32 6.26 8.24
CA LEU A 121 -9.26 7.06 7.63
C LEU A 121 -9.75 8.47 7.27
N ILE A 122 -10.86 8.59 6.52
CA ILE A 122 -11.38 9.90 6.08
C ILE A 122 -11.88 10.77 7.25
N ASN A 123 -12.27 10.17 8.37
CA ASN A 123 -12.79 10.89 9.53
C ASN A 123 -11.67 11.44 10.40
N GLU A 124 -10.58 10.69 10.58
CA GLU A 124 -9.53 11.02 11.56
C GLU A 124 -8.22 11.55 10.94
N ALA A 125 -7.91 11.23 9.69
CA ALA A 125 -6.61 11.57 9.09
C ALA A 125 -6.58 13.01 8.56
N ARG A 126 -5.56 13.78 8.91
CA ARG A 126 -5.36 15.13 8.35
C ARG A 126 -4.61 15.13 7.02
N LEU A 127 -3.60 14.28 6.92
CA LEU A 127 -2.79 14.07 5.72
C LEU A 127 -2.46 12.59 5.61
N PHE A 128 -2.76 12.00 4.45
CA PHE A 128 -2.36 10.63 4.17
C PHE A 128 -1.89 10.47 2.73
N VAL A 129 -1.07 9.45 2.51
CA VAL A 129 -0.59 9.02 1.20
C VAL A 129 -1.08 7.60 0.98
N THR A 130 -1.53 7.26 -0.21
CA THR A 130 -2.02 5.92 -0.51
C THR A 130 -1.74 5.54 -1.94
N ARG A 131 -1.33 4.29 -2.17
CA ARG A 131 -1.25 3.72 -3.51
C ARG A 131 -2.63 3.33 -4.00
N LEU A 132 -2.94 3.65 -5.25
CA LEU A 132 -4.25 3.34 -5.82
C LEU A 132 -4.30 1.94 -6.47
N ASP A 133 -3.15 1.32 -6.70
CA ASP A 133 -3.04 0.01 -7.36
C ASP A 133 -3.47 -1.18 -6.48
N HIS A 134 -3.36 -1.04 -5.15
CA HIS A 134 -3.73 -2.08 -4.19
C HIS A 134 -5.27 -2.24 -4.07
N HIS A 135 -5.88 -1.48 -3.17
CA HIS A 135 -7.29 -1.67 -2.81
C HIS A 135 -8.27 -0.91 -3.69
N ALA A 136 -7.84 0.15 -4.39
CA ALA A 136 -8.67 0.81 -5.39
C ALA A 136 -8.56 0.14 -6.78
N GLN A 137 -7.50 -0.65 -7.01
CA GLN A 137 -7.19 -1.32 -8.29
C GLN A 137 -7.10 -0.36 -9.47
N LEU A 138 -6.50 0.80 -9.23
CA LEU A 138 -6.29 1.84 -10.24
C LEU A 138 -4.79 1.97 -10.45
N GLY A 139 -4.31 1.73 -11.68
CA GLY A 139 -2.96 2.04 -12.19
C GLY A 139 -1.75 1.85 -11.24
N THR A 140 -0.78 1.01 -11.61
CA THR A 140 0.42 0.68 -10.79
C THR A 140 1.29 1.87 -10.39
N ASP A 141 1.33 2.93 -11.19
CA ASP A 141 2.23 4.08 -11.00
C ASP A 141 1.48 5.34 -10.54
N LEU A 142 0.46 5.15 -9.69
CA LEU A 142 -0.35 6.24 -9.18
C LEU A 142 -0.53 6.19 -7.67
N VAL A 143 0.01 7.22 -7.02
CA VAL A 143 -0.13 7.50 -5.60
C VAL A 143 -0.95 8.75 -5.40
N LEU A 144 -1.88 8.67 -4.46
CA LEU A 144 -2.72 9.77 -4.01
C LEU A 144 -2.17 10.34 -2.72
N ILE A 145 -1.95 11.65 -2.70
CA ILE A 145 -1.70 12.45 -1.50
C ILE A 145 -2.98 13.21 -1.22
N ALA A 146 -3.58 12.97 -0.07
CA ALA A 146 -4.83 13.62 0.34
C ALA A 146 -4.57 14.54 1.54
N LEU A 147 -4.82 15.83 1.36
CA LEU A 147 -4.60 16.88 2.35
C LEU A 147 -5.94 17.47 2.79
N ARG A 148 -6.25 17.43 4.07
CA ARG A 148 -7.51 17.97 4.60
C ARG A 148 -7.53 19.50 4.53
N THR A 149 -8.55 20.05 3.91
CA THR A 149 -8.56 21.47 3.50
C THR A 149 -8.53 22.46 4.66
N HIS A 150 -9.10 22.10 5.82
CA HIS A 150 -9.17 22.98 7.00
C HIS A 150 -7.92 22.95 7.89
N ASP A 151 -7.09 21.91 7.79
CA ASP A 151 -5.91 21.74 8.64
C ASP A 151 -4.65 22.39 8.06
N PHE A 152 -4.67 22.77 6.77
CA PHE A 152 -3.49 23.24 6.04
C PHE A 152 -3.75 24.55 5.29
N SER A 153 -2.72 25.40 5.21
CA SER A 153 -2.82 26.71 4.58
C SER A 153 -3.02 26.61 3.06
N THR A 154 -3.62 27.65 2.47
CA THR A 154 -3.73 27.81 1.00
C THR A 154 -2.37 27.76 0.30
N LEU A 155 -1.31 28.21 0.98
CA LEU A 155 0.06 28.21 0.47
C LEU A 155 0.57 26.78 0.24
N VAL A 156 0.45 25.90 1.25
CA VAL A 156 0.83 24.48 1.14
C VAL A 156 0.15 23.81 -0.04
N ARG A 157 -1.15 24.08 -0.18
CA ARG A 157 -1.97 23.52 -1.24
C ARG A 157 -1.53 23.99 -2.62
N SER A 158 -1.18 25.26 -2.75
CA SER A 158 -0.67 25.84 -3.99
C SER A 158 0.70 25.27 -4.34
N GLU A 159 1.59 25.10 -3.36
CA GLU A 159 2.90 24.47 -3.58
C GLU A 159 2.78 23.01 -4.04
N LEU A 160 1.93 22.21 -3.40
CA LEU A 160 1.65 20.84 -3.85
C LEU A 160 1.09 20.80 -5.27
N ARG A 161 0.22 21.75 -5.63
CA ARG A 161 -0.31 21.85 -6.99
C ARG A 161 0.78 22.16 -8.00
N LEU A 162 1.70 23.06 -7.67
CA LEU A 162 2.85 23.40 -8.51
C LEU A 162 3.80 22.20 -8.66
N PHE A 163 4.06 21.47 -7.58
CA PHE A 163 4.85 20.25 -7.63
C PHE A 163 4.19 19.20 -8.53
N GLU A 164 2.90 18.93 -8.36
CA GLU A 164 2.15 17.99 -9.20
C GLU A 164 2.21 18.35 -10.70
N GLN A 165 2.15 19.64 -11.04
CA GLN A 165 2.28 20.10 -12.42
C GLN A 165 3.67 19.81 -13.01
N GLY A 166 4.72 19.87 -12.17
CA GLY A 166 6.09 19.50 -12.55
C GLY A 166 6.34 17.99 -12.66
N LEU A 167 5.42 17.14 -12.19
CA LEU A 167 5.59 15.69 -12.22
C LEU A 167 5.12 15.07 -13.54
N ALA A 168 5.98 14.21 -14.08
CA ALA A 168 5.63 13.33 -15.19
C ALA A 168 4.90 12.10 -14.66
N LEU A 169 3.57 12.13 -14.71
CA LEU A 169 2.68 10.99 -14.36
C LEU A 169 2.42 10.05 -15.54
N GLY A 170 3.06 10.30 -16.70
CA GLY A 170 2.82 9.54 -17.93
C GLY A 170 1.34 9.46 -18.30
N ASP A 171 0.91 8.26 -18.67
CA ASP A 171 -0.48 7.95 -19.05
C ASP A 171 -1.26 7.28 -17.90
N ALA A 172 -0.68 7.21 -16.69
CA ALA A 172 -1.30 6.55 -15.54
C ALA A 172 -2.69 7.13 -15.17
N PRO A 173 -2.92 8.46 -15.21
CA PRO A 173 -4.25 9.02 -14.96
C PRO A 173 -5.30 8.58 -16.00
N GLU A 174 -4.92 8.47 -17.26
CA GLU A 174 -5.82 8.05 -18.35
C GLU A 174 -6.16 6.56 -18.23
N GLN A 175 -5.17 5.73 -17.89
CA GLN A 175 -5.38 4.31 -17.62
C GLN A 175 -6.30 4.10 -16.40
N ALA A 176 -6.11 4.87 -15.33
CA ALA A 176 -6.99 4.82 -14.17
C ALA A 176 -8.43 5.20 -14.53
N LEU A 177 -8.63 6.25 -15.35
CA LEU A 177 -9.95 6.63 -15.84
C LEU A 177 -10.60 5.52 -16.69
N ALA A 178 -9.84 4.90 -17.59
CA ALA A 178 -10.31 3.79 -18.41
C ALA A 178 -10.73 2.58 -17.53
N GLN A 179 -9.97 2.29 -16.47
CA GLN A 179 -10.30 1.24 -15.50
C GLN A 179 -11.57 1.59 -14.71
N MET A 180 -11.74 2.84 -14.28
CA MET A 180 -12.96 3.27 -13.58
C MET A 180 -14.21 3.24 -14.47
N ALA A 181 -14.04 3.46 -15.77
CA ALA A 181 -15.13 3.37 -16.75
C ALA A 181 -15.56 1.92 -17.04
N ALA A 182 -14.72 0.93 -16.72
CA ALA A 182 -15.06 -0.47 -16.94
C ALA A 182 -16.23 -0.91 -16.04
N ALA A 183 -17.25 -1.55 -16.63
CA ALA A 183 -18.48 -1.95 -15.92
C ALA A 183 -18.26 -2.91 -14.72
N GLN A 184 -17.11 -3.58 -14.69
CA GLN A 184 -16.74 -4.53 -13.64
C GLN A 184 -16.01 -3.87 -12.46
N TRP A 185 -15.55 -2.63 -12.62
CA TRP A 185 -14.83 -1.93 -11.57
C TRP A 185 -15.75 -1.60 -10.39
N ARG A 186 -15.29 -1.93 -9.19
CA ARG A 186 -15.93 -1.51 -7.94
C ARG A 186 -14.89 -0.86 -7.04
N PRO A 187 -15.23 0.25 -6.37
CA PRO A 187 -14.24 1.09 -5.71
C PRO A 187 -13.66 0.48 -4.43
N TYR A 188 -14.34 -0.46 -3.76
CA TYR A 188 -13.92 -0.95 -2.44
C TYR A 188 -13.49 -2.42 -2.47
N ASN A 189 -12.43 -2.73 -1.74
CA ASN A 189 -12.14 -4.07 -1.25
C ASN A 189 -12.95 -4.32 0.03
N ILE A 190 -13.97 -5.16 -0.09
CA ILE A 190 -14.88 -5.51 1.00
C ILE A 190 -14.48 -6.79 1.72
N ALA A 191 -13.34 -7.38 1.38
CA ALA A 191 -12.85 -8.59 2.02
C ALA A 191 -12.54 -8.33 3.51
N SER A 192 -13.07 -9.19 4.36
CA SER A 192 -12.68 -9.28 5.78
C SER A 192 -12.20 -10.70 6.08
N VAL A 193 -11.11 -10.79 6.82
CA VAL A 193 -10.49 -12.04 7.22
C VAL A 193 -10.40 -12.06 8.74
N ASP A 194 -11.04 -13.04 9.35
CA ASP A 194 -10.91 -13.32 10.77
C ASP A 194 -9.69 -14.23 11.01
N THR A 195 -9.44 -14.57 12.28
CA THR A 195 -8.37 -15.49 12.63
C THR A 195 -8.60 -16.84 11.95
N ILE A 196 -7.63 -17.26 11.14
CA ILE A 196 -7.61 -18.59 10.52
C ILE A 196 -6.83 -19.51 11.46
N THR A 197 -7.48 -20.60 11.86
CA THR A 197 -6.83 -21.73 12.52
C THR A 197 -6.96 -22.95 11.62
N LEU A 198 -5.83 -23.57 11.32
CA LEU A 198 -5.77 -24.89 10.70
C LEU A 198 -5.30 -25.89 11.74
N GLU A 199 -6.12 -26.92 11.95
CA GLU A 199 -5.73 -28.10 12.70
C GLU A 199 -5.03 -29.11 11.77
N ALA A 200 -4.45 -30.15 12.34
CA ALA A 200 -3.58 -31.15 11.68
C ALA A 200 -3.95 -31.48 10.22
N PRO A 201 -2.97 -31.70 9.33
CA PRO A 201 -1.56 -32.00 9.59
C PRO A 201 -0.63 -30.78 9.76
N PHE A 202 -1.14 -29.56 9.53
CA PHE A 202 -0.37 -28.33 9.68
C PHE A 202 -1.04 -27.44 10.72
N SER A 203 -0.53 -27.49 11.95
CA SER A 203 -1.00 -26.59 13.01
C SER A 203 -0.53 -25.17 12.70
N LEU A 204 -1.43 -24.33 12.22
CA LEU A 204 -1.15 -22.96 11.84
C LEU A 204 -2.24 -22.04 12.37
N GLN A 205 -1.81 -20.95 13.00
CA GLN A 205 -2.68 -19.88 13.42
C GLN A 205 -2.22 -18.58 12.78
N SER A 206 -3.17 -17.84 12.22
CA SER A 206 -2.91 -16.54 11.64
C SER A 206 -2.64 -15.49 12.73
N LEU A 207 -1.71 -14.57 12.47
CA LEU A 207 -1.15 -13.62 13.44
C LEU A 207 -1.83 -12.25 13.43
N GLN A 208 -2.61 -11.95 12.40
CA GLN A 208 -3.24 -10.65 12.20
C GLN A 208 -4.43 -10.42 13.14
N GLN A 209 -4.74 -9.14 13.35
CA GLN A 209 -6.00 -8.69 13.92
C GLN A 209 -7.17 -9.06 12.98
N PRO A 210 -8.30 -9.57 13.51
CA PRO A 210 -9.50 -9.86 12.71
C PRO A 210 -10.04 -8.64 11.98
N GLY A 211 -10.65 -8.86 10.81
CA GLY A 211 -11.32 -7.84 10.01
C GLY A 211 -10.44 -7.17 8.95
N LEU A 212 -9.17 -7.55 8.83
CA LEU A 212 -8.26 -7.07 7.78
C LEU A 212 -8.52 -7.77 6.43
N SER A 213 -8.01 -7.20 5.35
CA SER A 213 -8.13 -7.71 3.97
C SER A 213 -7.09 -8.78 3.62
N PHE A 214 -6.39 -9.34 4.62
CA PHE A 214 -5.34 -10.34 4.45
C PHE A 214 -5.23 -11.26 5.67
N ALA A 215 -4.62 -12.41 5.47
CA ALA A 215 -4.14 -13.29 6.53
C ALA A 215 -2.62 -13.21 6.61
N LEU A 216 -2.09 -12.90 7.79
CA LEU A 216 -0.67 -13.00 8.10
C LEU A 216 -0.43 -14.34 8.77
N LEU A 217 0.50 -15.12 8.24
CA LEU A 217 0.79 -16.47 8.69
C LEU A 217 2.25 -16.55 9.14
N PRO A 218 2.57 -17.37 10.15
CA PRO A 218 3.94 -17.77 10.37
C PRO A 218 4.45 -18.54 9.13
N MET A 219 5.76 -18.71 9.02
CA MET A 219 6.36 -19.46 7.92
C MET A 219 5.66 -20.80 7.75
N MET A 220 5.19 -21.06 6.53
CA MET A 220 4.46 -22.28 6.22
C MET A 220 5.42 -23.47 6.27
N PRO A 221 5.10 -24.55 7.01
CA PRO A 221 5.89 -25.77 6.99
C PRO A 221 5.77 -26.45 5.62
N GLY A 222 6.91 -26.71 4.97
CA GLY A 222 7.00 -27.41 3.69
C GLY A 222 7.67 -26.59 2.58
N LYS A 223 7.91 -27.23 1.43
CA LYS A 223 8.47 -26.55 0.25
C LYS A 223 7.41 -25.62 -0.35
N LEU A 224 7.66 -24.32 -0.21
CA LEU A 224 6.87 -23.26 -0.85
C LEU A 224 7.04 -23.36 -2.38
N PRO A 225 6.01 -23.00 -3.17
CA PRO A 225 6.14 -22.96 -4.62
C PRO A 225 7.24 -21.95 -5.02
N ASP A 226 8.11 -22.33 -5.96
CA ASP A 226 9.22 -21.49 -6.46
C ASP A 226 8.72 -20.17 -7.04
N THR A 227 7.50 -20.16 -7.57
CA THR A 227 6.77 -18.95 -7.99
C THR A 227 5.50 -18.79 -7.16
N PRO A 228 5.49 -17.90 -6.14
CA PRO A 228 4.28 -17.67 -5.36
C PRO A 228 3.19 -17.04 -6.23
N PRO A 229 1.92 -17.46 -6.07
CA PRO A 229 0.80 -16.84 -6.77
C PRO A 229 0.63 -15.37 -6.32
N PRO A 230 -0.05 -14.52 -7.11
CA PRO A 230 -0.11 -13.07 -6.87
C PRO A 230 -0.84 -12.67 -5.57
N ASP A 231 -1.63 -13.58 -5.00
CA ASP A 231 -2.29 -13.42 -3.70
C ASP A 231 -1.39 -13.78 -2.51
N LEU A 232 -0.24 -14.42 -2.74
CA LEU A 232 0.70 -14.87 -1.72
C LEU A 232 2.01 -14.07 -1.80
N HIS A 233 2.37 -13.40 -0.70
CA HIS A 233 3.70 -12.81 -0.53
C HIS A 233 4.47 -13.56 0.55
N LEU A 234 5.70 -13.93 0.24
CA LEU A 234 6.58 -14.67 1.13
C LEU A 234 7.71 -13.76 1.60
N TRP A 235 7.96 -13.78 2.90
CA TRP A 235 9.01 -13.01 3.58
C TRP A 235 9.92 -13.97 4.33
N PRO A 236 10.86 -14.63 3.62
CA PRO A 236 11.64 -15.71 4.18
C PRO A 236 12.55 -15.26 5.32
N GLU A 237 13.21 -14.10 5.16
CA GLU A 237 14.08 -13.50 6.18
C GLU A 237 13.37 -13.21 7.50
N GLN A 238 12.06 -12.91 7.44
CA GLN A 238 11.24 -12.60 8.61
C GLN A 238 10.41 -13.80 9.08
N GLY A 239 10.49 -14.95 8.39
CA GLY A 239 9.72 -16.15 8.69
C GLY A 239 8.21 -15.96 8.61
N ARG A 240 7.70 -15.19 7.63
CA ARG A 240 6.28 -14.85 7.51
C ARG A 240 5.76 -15.05 6.08
N ALA A 241 4.45 -15.30 5.98
CA ALA A 241 3.71 -15.32 4.72
C ALA A 241 2.45 -14.47 4.84
N LEU A 242 2.10 -13.75 3.77
CA LEU A 242 0.92 -12.92 3.67
C LEU A 242 0.02 -13.45 2.55
N LEU A 243 -1.23 -13.78 2.88
CA LEU A 243 -2.23 -14.19 1.91
C LEU A 243 -3.33 -13.13 1.81
N ARG A 244 -3.42 -12.46 0.66
CA ARG A 244 -4.35 -11.34 0.45
C ARG A 244 -5.74 -11.84 0.04
N ALA A 245 -6.78 -11.19 0.55
CA ALA A 245 -8.15 -11.35 0.08
C ALA A 245 -8.60 -10.09 -0.66
N ASN A 246 -9.00 -10.29 -1.92
CA ASN A 246 -9.51 -9.23 -2.77
C ASN A 246 -10.94 -9.58 -3.18
N VAL A 247 -11.90 -8.85 -2.61
CA VAL A 247 -13.32 -8.96 -2.99
C VAL A 247 -13.84 -7.57 -3.28
N ARG A 248 -14.35 -7.38 -4.48
CA ARG A 248 -14.79 -6.08 -4.98
C ARG A 248 -16.24 -5.84 -4.63
N GLY A 249 -16.54 -4.66 -4.07
CA GLY A 249 -17.87 -4.34 -3.60
C GLY A 249 -18.12 -2.85 -3.37
N SER A 250 -19.23 -2.57 -2.69
CA SER A 250 -19.63 -1.21 -2.28
C SER A 250 -19.22 -0.94 -0.83
N ALA A 251 -19.02 0.33 -0.48
CA ALA A 251 -18.51 0.79 0.81
C ALA A 251 -19.21 0.23 2.06
N ASN A 252 -20.48 -0.17 1.94
CA ASN A 252 -21.33 -0.56 3.06
C ASN A 252 -21.44 -2.07 3.29
N LYS A 253 -20.78 -2.90 2.47
CA LYS A 253 -20.81 -4.35 2.60
C LYS A 253 -19.44 -4.86 3.03
N SER A 254 -19.42 -5.88 3.87
CA SER A 254 -18.25 -6.70 4.12
C SER A 254 -18.53 -8.13 3.66
N GLN A 255 -17.50 -8.83 3.19
CA GLN A 255 -17.58 -10.24 2.86
C GLN A 255 -16.48 -10.98 3.60
N ASN A 256 -16.90 -11.90 4.47
CA ASN A 256 -15.99 -12.76 5.20
C ASN A 256 -15.36 -13.79 4.25
N MET A 257 -14.03 -13.76 4.13
CA MET A 257 -13.24 -14.61 3.26
C MET A 257 -12.46 -15.69 4.02
N THR A 258 -12.62 -15.79 5.33
CA THR A 258 -11.86 -16.69 6.22
C THR A 258 -11.92 -18.14 5.75
N ALA A 259 -13.11 -18.68 5.48
CA ALA A 259 -13.26 -20.07 5.04
C ALA A 259 -12.61 -20.34 3.67
N LYS A 260 -12.70 -19.38 2.74
CA LYS A 260 -12.07 -19.48 1.42
C LYS A 260 -10.56 -19.44 1.52
N LEU A 261 -10.01 -18.51 2.31
CA LEU A 261 -8.58 -18.43 2.56
C LEU A 261 -8.05 -19.66 3.31
N ALA A 262 -8.78 -20.19 4.29
CA ALA A 262 -8.41 -21.41 5.00
C ALA A 262 -8.36 -22.63 4.05
N LYS A 263 -9.30 -22.73 3.11
CA LYS A 263 -9.27 -23.77 2.06
C LYS A 263 -8.07 -23.58 1.12
N ARG A 264 -7.86 -22.36 0.65
CA ARG A 264 -6.72 -21.99 -0.21
C ARG A 264 -5.38 -22.29 0.44
N LEU A 265 -5.24 -21.97 1.73
CA LEU A 265 -4.05 -22.26 2.52
C LEU A 265 -3.80 -23.78 2.62
N ARG A 266 -4.84 -24.58 2.85
CA ARG A 266 -4.73 -26.05 2.82
C ARG A 266 -4.28 -26.59 1.45
N GLU A 267 -4.81 -26.03 0.37
CA GLU A 267 -4.40 -26.40 -0.99
C GLU A 267 -2.92 -26.10 -1.24
N LEU A 268 -2.45 -24.91 -0.84
CA LEU A 268 -1.03 -24.52 -0.97
C LEU A 268 -0.10 -25.46 -0.19
N LEU A 269 -0.43 -25.79 1.06
CA LEU A 269 0.37 -26.69 1.89
C LEU A 269 0.37 -28.13 1.34
N ASN A 270 -0.76 -28.61 0.85
CA ASN A 270 -0.86 -29.95 0.25
C ASN A 270 -0.11 -30.05 -1.10
N SER A 271 -0.09 -28.97 -1.88
CA SER A 271 0.65 -28.93 -3.15
C SER A 271 2.16 -29.07 -2.97
N GLY A 272 2.73 -28.47 -1.91
CA GLY A 272 4.15 -28.64 -1.56
C GLY A 272 4.51 -30.09 -1.21
N ARG A 273 3.59 -30.81 -0.57
CA ARG A 273 3.79 -32.23 -0.18
C ARG A 273 3.77 -33.20 -1.37
N ASN A 274 2.95 -32.94 -2.38
CA ASN A 274 2.91 -33.76 -3.59
C ASN A 274 4.19 -33.65 -4.42
N SER A 275 4.88 -32.51 -4.36
CA SER A 275 6.20 -32.35 -4.99
C SER A 275 7.28 -33.21 -4.31
N GLU A 276 7.24 -33.34 -2.97
CA GLU A 276 8.20 -34.18 -2.22
C GLU A 276 7.98 -35.69 -2.45
N ASN A 277 6.73 -36.13 -2.61
CA ASN A 277 6.43 -37.54 -2.92
C ASN A 277 6.77 -37.93 -4.37
N GLY A 278 6.70 -36.98 -5.30
CA GLY A 278 7.15 -37.19 -6.69
C GLY A 278 8.67 -37.31 -6.82
N GLU A 279 9.41 -36.59 -5.98
CA GLU A 279 10.88 -36.64 -5.96
C GLU A 279 11.40 -37.94 -5.30
N LYS A 280 10.71 -38.44 -4.25
CA LYS A 280 11.00 -39.77 -3.68
C LYS A 280 10.64 -40.93 -4.60
N SER A 281 9.64 -40.78 -5.47
CA SER A 281 9.25 -41.82 -6.44
C SER A 281 10.22 -41.96 -7.62
N ARG A 282 11.08 -40.95 -7.86
CA ARG A 282 12.09 -41.00 -8.94
C ARG A 282 13.43 -41.64 -8.54
N VAL A 283 13.66 -41.87 -7.24
CA VAL A 283 14.89 -42.51 -6.74
C VAL A 283 14.72 -44.02 -6.53
N GLY A 284 13.50 -44.55 -6.67
CA GLY A 284 13.17 -45.97 -6.48
C GLY A 284 12.93 -46.75 -7.77
N LEU A 285 13.81 -46.66 -8.77
CA LEU A 285 13.76 -47.51 -9.96
C LEU A 285 15.17 -47.76 -10.53
N VAL A 286 15.98 -48.49 -9.77
CA VAL A 286 17.00 -49.37 -10.37
C VAL A 286 16.64 -50.79 -9.96
N SER A 287 16.03 -51.48 -10.92
CA SER A 287 15.55 -52.84 -10.85
C SER A 287 16.66 -53.83 -10.55
N VAL A 288 16.39 -54.68 -9.57
CA VAL A 288 17.00 -56.00 -9.40
C VAL A 288 16.82 -56.80 -10.69
N ALA A 289 17.91 -57.21 -11.33
CA ALA A 289 17.90 -58.28 -12.34
C ALA A 289 18.62 -59.50 -11.75
N LYS A 290 17.83 -60.52 -11.39
CA LYS A 290 18.30 -61.90 -11.18
C LYS A 290 18.71 -62.49 -12.54
N GLY A 291 19.75 -63.31 -12.52
CA GLY A 291 20.52 -63.72 -13.68
C GLY A 291 19.99 -64.92 -14.46
N SER A 292 20.84 -65.43 -15.36
CA SER A 292 20.72 -66.77 -15.90
C SER A 292 22.08 -67.28 -16.41
N LYS A 293 22.27 -68.59 -16.20
CA LYS A 293 23.44 -69.43 -16.53
C LYS A 293 23.60 -69.67 -18.05
N VAL A 294 24.82 -70.08 -18.46
CA VAL A 294 25.18 -71.39 -19.09
C VAL A 294 26.29 -71.22 -20.15
N GLY A 295 27.44 -71.87 -19.91
CA GLY A 295 28.17 -72.75 -20.84
C GLY A 295 29.02 -72.14 -21.96
N HIS A 296 30.35 -72.27 -21.86
CA HIS A 296 31.11 -73.39 -22.43
C HIS A 296 32.46 -73.54 -21.74
#